data_AF-A0A3C1LSN6-F1
#
_entry.id   AF-A0A3C1LSN6-F1
#
_cell.length_a   1.000
_cell.length_b   1.000
_cell.length_c   1.000
_cell.angle_alpha   90.00
_cell.angle_beta   90.00
_cell.angle_gamma   90.00
#
_symmetry.space_group_name_H-M   'P 1'
#
loop_
_entity.id
_entity.type
_entity.pdbx_description
1 polymer ?
#
loop_
_entity_poly.entity_id
_entity_poly.type
_entity_poly.pdbx_seq_one_letter_code
_entity_poly.pdbx_strand_id
1 'polypeptide(L)'
;MEYRSVSLQQQEIPYKDFIGYDNEDIASKFRAVIEGEGPVVDDFLELKVLKSYSIYQRGSQIAPFLRGVLLSIGAVSTVQIDCDGLDHLVFWPEKYRGHETEIEALKFDGYTEYRQSGQKDDMEDGTFRSIADFPQIEVFNAMKDVLSDGKPLKREDLLTETNHALGFTVKGRQIRLTLESVLKAGISNGTFVYNRRGGTIRLR
;
A
#
# COMPACT_ATOMS: atom_id res chain seq x y z
N MET A 1 15.15 -2.04 3.70
CA MET A 1 14.79 -3.22 4.53
C MET A 1 14.23 -4.26 3.57
N GLU A 2 14.73 -5.49 3.58
CA GLU A 2 14.13 -6.56 2.75
C GLU A 2 12.75 -6.89 3.30
N TYR A 3 11.72 -6.76 2.45
CA TYR A 3 10.35 -7.07 2.81
C TYR A 3 10.20 -8.58 3.08
N ARG A 4 9.63 -8.93 4.23
CA ARG A 4 9.27 -10.32 4.56
C ARG A 4 7.75 -10.45 4.58
N SER A 5 7.25 -11.17 3.59
CA SER A 5 5.84 -11.53 3.45
C SER A 5 5.44 -12.51 4.56
N VAL A 6 4.32 -12.25 5.25
CA VAL A 6 3.63 -13.21 6.12
C VAL A 6 3.19 -14.39 5.27
N SER A 7 3.65 -15.57 5.66
CA SER A 7 3.20 -16.84 5.10
C SER A 7 1.94 -17.28 5.81
N LEU A 8 0.82 -17.29 5.08
CA LEU A 8 -0.43 -17.86 5.58
C LEU A 8 -0.43 -19.38 5.41
N GLN A 9 -1.06 -20.08 6.34
CA GLN A 9 -1.28 -21.51 6.21
C GLN A 9 -2.21 -21.77 5.01
N GLN A 10 -1.72 -22.61 4.09
CA GLN A 10 -2.43 -23.01 2.89
C GLN A 10 -3.48 -24.07 3.22
N GLN A 11 -4.66 -23.90 2.64
CA GLN A 11 -5.77 -24.84 2.76
C GLN A 11 -6.54 -24.87 1.45
N GLU A 12 -6.90 -26.04 0.95
CA GLU A 12 -7.69 -26.10 -0.29
C GLU A 12 -9.18 -26.04 0.04
N ILE A 13 -9.89 -25.09 -0.58
CA ILE A 13 -11.35 -24.97 -0.48
C ILE A 13 -11.92 -24.81 -1.89
N PRO A 14 -12.93 -25.61 -2.30
CA PRO A 14 -13.60 -25.38 -3.56
C PRO A 14 -14.20 -23.97 -3.62
N TYR A 15 -14.02 -23.25 -4.73
CA TYR A 15 -14.49 -21.87 -4.91
C TYR A 15 -15.96 -21.64 -4.47
N LYS A 16 -16.83 -22.59 -4.82
CA LYS A 16 -18.27 -22.55 -4.49
C LYS A 16 -18.59 -22.66 -3.00
N ASP A 17 -17.69 -23.27 -2.22
CA ASP A 17 -17.87 -23.55 -0.80
C ASP A 17 -17.20 -22.47 0.07
N PHE A 18 -16.47 -21.53 -0.55
CA PHE A 18 -15.83 -20.43 0.13
C PHE A 18 -16.84 -19.46 0.75
N ILE A 19 -17.93 -19.18 0.03
CA ILE A 19 -19.02 -18.33 0.52
C ILE A 19 -19.83 -19.16 1.52
N GLY A 20 -19.58 -18.93 2.81
CA GLY A 20 -20.12 -19.75 3.91
C GLY A 20 -19.05 -20.57 4.64
N TYR A 21 -17.78 -20.43 4.27
CA TYR A 21 -16.67 -20.93 5.08
C TYR A 21 -16.55 -20.17 6.42
N ASP A 22 -15.73 -20.70 7.33
CA ASP A 22 -15.54 -20.15 8.67
C ASP A 22 -15.02 -18.70 8.62
N ASN A 23 -15.90 -17.77 8.98
CA ASN A 23 -15.58 -16.34 9.00
C ASN A 23 -14.46 -16.01 10.00
N GLU A 24 -14.33 -16.75 11.10
CA GLU A 24 -13.28 -16.48 12.09
C GLU A 24 -11.91 -16.93 11.59
N ASP A 25 -11.83 -18.03 10.84
CA ASP A 25 -10.58 -18.43 10.19
C ASP A 25 -10.14 -17.37 9.18
N ILE A 26 -11.06 -16.92 8.31
CA ILE A 26 -10.81 -15.83 7.36
C ILE A 26 -10.38 -14.54 8.08
N ALA A 27 -11.10 -14.14 9.12
CA ALA A 27 -10.78 -12.96 9.93
C ALA A 27 -9.41 -13.07 10.60
N SER A 28 -9.03 -14.27 11.08
CA SER A 28 -7.71 -14.50 11.69
C SER A 28 -6.58 -14.31 10.68
N LYS A 29 -6.76 -14.78 9.44
CA LYS A 29 -5.78 -14.58 8.36
C LYS A 29 -5.67 -13.11 7.96
N PHE A 30 -6.78 -12.38 7.91
CA PHE A 30 -6.75 -10.92 7.71
C PHE A 30 -5.93 -10.22 8.80
N ARG A 31 -6.23 -10.49 10.07
CA ARG A 31 -5.50 -9.90 11.21
C ARG A 31 -4.00 -10.23 11.16
N ALA A 32 -3.64 -11.47 10.84
CA ALA A 32 -2.24 -11.88 10.72
C ALA A 32 -1.47 -11.10 9.66
N VAL A 33 -2.07 -10.86 8.49
CA VAL A 33 -1.45 -10.04 7.43
C VAL A 33 -1.38 -8.57 7.84
N ILE A 34 -2.45 -8.01 8.42
CA ILE A 34 -2.48 -6.61 8.85
C ILE A 34 -1.39 -6.34 9.89
N GLU A 35 -1.27 -7.18 10.93
CA GLU A 35 -0.28 -6.98 11.99
C GLU A 35 1.16 -7.25 11.53
N GLY A 36 1.36 -8.20 10.61
CA GLY A 36 2.69 -8.56 10.13
C GLY A 36 3.22 -7.72 8.96
N GLU A 37 2.34 -7.14 8.14
CA GLU A 37 2.71 -6.44 6.89
C GLU A 37 2.11 -5.06 6.73
N GLY A 38 1.20 -4.63 7.61
CA GLY A 38 0.52 -3.36 7.43
C GLY A 38 1.53 -2.19 7.50
N PRO A 39 1.31 -1.11 6.71
CA PRO A 39 0.09 -0.77 5.98
C PRO A 39 -0.19 -1.67 4.76
N VAL A 40 -1.45 -2.04 4.51
CA VAL A 40 -1.81 -2.92 3.40
C VAL A 40 -3.12 -2.49 2.74
N VAL A 41 -3.13 -2.38 1.41
CA VAL A 41 -4.32 -2.03 0.63
C VAL A 41 -5.30 -3.20 0.62
N ASP A 42 -6.60 -2.90 0.68
CA ASP A 42 -7.68 -3.87 0.73
C ASP A 42 -7.65 -4.92 -0.39
N ASP A 43 -7.48 -4.51 -1.64
CA ASP A 43 -7.44 -5.44 -2.78
C ASP A 43 -6.28 -6.46 -2.67
N PHE A 44 -5.09 -6.02 -2.24
CA PHE A 44 -3.95 -6.91 -2.00
C PHE A 44 -4.24 -7.86 -0.83
N LEU A 45 -4.79 -7.33 0.25
CA LEU A 45 -5.12 -8.08 1.45
C LEU A 45 -6.13 -9.20 1.14
N GLU A 46 -7.20 -8.89 0.39
CA GLU A 46 -8.20 -9.85 -0.06
C GLU A 46 -7.59 -10.94 -0.95
N LEU A 47 -6.79 -10.55 -1.95
CA LEU A 47 -6.13 -11.51 -2.85
C LEU A 47 -5.20 -12.45 -2.10
N LYS A 48 -4.44 -11.93 -1.14
CA LYS A 48 -3.52 -12.73 -0.33
C LYS A 48 -4.26 -13.75 0.53
N VAL A 49 -5.35 -13.34 1.17
CA VAL A 49 -6.18 -14.27 1.94
C VAL A 49 -6.81 -15.32 1.03
N LEU A 50 -7.33 -14.95 -0.14
CA LEU A 50 -7.87 -15.92 -1.11
C LEU A 50 -6.86 -16.95 -1.59
N LYS A 51 -5.63 -16.51 -1.88
CA LYS A 51 -4.55 -17.41 -2.28
C LYS A 51 -4.22 -18.43 -1.20
N SER A 52 -4.37 -18.10 0.08
CA SER A 52 -4.23 -19.08 1.18
C SER A 52 -5.27 -20.19 1.16
N TYR A 53 -6.35 -20.01 0.37
CA TYR A 53 -7.40 -20.99 0.15
C TYR A 53 -7.32 -21.68 -1.22
N SER A 54 -6.21 -21.52 -1.95
CA SER A 54 -6.07 -21.94 -3.37
C SER A 54 -7.10 -21.28 -4.30
N ILE A 55 -7.63 -20.11 -3.94
CA ILE A 55 -8.55 -19.33 -4.77
C ILE A 55 -7.79 -18.15 -5.39
N TYR A 56 -7.75 -18.10 -6.72
CA TYR A 56 -6.95 -17.11 -7.46
C TYR A 56 -7.77 -15.97 -8.07
N GLN A 57 -9.10 -16.03 -7.96
CA GLN A 57 -9.99 -15.03 -8.52
C GLN A 57 -11.01 -14.61 -7.47
N ARG A 58 -11.20 -13.29 -7.32
CA ARG A 58 -12.23 -12.74 -6.44
C ARG A 58 -13.62 -13.00 -7.00
N GLY A 59 -13.90 -12.61 -8.24
CA GLY A 59 -15.26 -12.71 -8.80
C GLY A 59 -16.28 -11.84 -8.05
N SER A 60 -17.49 -11.72 -8.60
CA SER A 60 -18.51 -10.78 -8.10
C SER A 60 -19.18 -11.22 -6.79
N GLN A 61 -19.15 -12.51 -6.46
CA GLN A 61 -19.84 -13.06 -5.29
C GLN A 61 -18.95 -13.10 -4.04
N ILE A 62 -17.66 -13.44 -4.18
CA ILE A 62 -16.74 -13.50 -3.03
C ILE A 62 -16.31 -12.09 -2.59
N ALA A 63 -16.22 -11.14 -3.53
CA ALA A 63 -15.87 -9.74 -3.22
C ALA A 63 -16.68 -9.15 -2.06
N PRO A 64 -18.03 -9.09 -2.11
CA PRO A 64 -18.81 -8.54 -1.01
C PRO A 64 -18.73 -9.38 0.27
N PHE A 65 -18.56 -10.71 0.15
CA PHE A 65 -18.41 -11.60 1.30
C PHE A 65 -17.10 -11.32 2.07
N LEU A 66 -15.96 -11.32 1.39
CA LEU A 66 -14.67 -10.98 1.99
C LEU A 66 -14.68 -9.58 2.58
N ARG A 67 -15.25 -8.61 1.86
CA ARG A 67 -15.38 -7.25 2.37
C ARG A 67 -16.16 -7.20 3.67
N GLY A 68 -17.25 -7.96 3.78
CA GLY A 68 -18.03 -8.10 5.01
C GLY A 68 -17.20 -8.66 6.18
N VAL A 69 -16.42 -9.71 5.94
CA VAL A 69 -15.53 -10.29 6.96
C VAL A 69 -14.41 -9.33 7.33
N LEU A 70 -13.78 -8.68 6.36
CA LEU A 70 -12.71 -7.72 6.59
C LEU A 70 -13.19 -6.51 7.41
N LEU A 71 -14.39 -5.99 7.14
CA LEU A 71 -14.95 -4.88 7.91
C LEU A 71 -15.38 -5.29 9.33
N SER A 72 -15.70 -6.57 9.57
CA SER A 72 -16.11 -7.03 10.90
C SER A 72 -14.95 -7.14 11.89
N ILE A 73 -13.69 -7.19 11.42
CA ILE A 73 -12.54 -7.35 12.31
C ILE A 73 -12.21 -6.08 13.13
N GLY A 74 -12.76 -4.91 12.75
CA GLY A 74 -12.53 -3.65 13.46
C GLY A 74 -11.09 -3.12 13.38
N ALA A 75 -10.35 -3.50 12.33
CA ALA A 75 -8.97 -3.07 12.13
C ALA A 75 -8.86 -1.55 11.93
N VAL A 76 -7.72 -0.99 12.35
CA VAL A 76 -7.34 0.39 12.04
C VAL A 76 -7.25 0.53 10.52
N SER A 77 -7.97 1.49 9.95
CA SER A 77 -7.90 1.74 8.52
C SER A 77 -7.98 3.22 8.20
N THR A 78 -7.38 3.58 7.06
CA THR A 78 -7.42 4.92 6.47
C THR A 78 -7.90 4.83 5.04
N VAL A 79 -8.49 5.90 4.52
CA VAL A 79 -8.88 5.99 3.11
C VAL A 79 -7.77 6.67 2.31
N GLN A 80 -7.39 6.07 1.18
CA GLN A 80 -6.57 6.73 0.16
C GLN A 80 -7.32 6.76 -1.16
N ILE A 81 -7.22 7.88 -1.89
CA ILE A 81 -7.75 7.99 -3.25
C ILE A 81 -6.64 7.56 -4.21
N ASP A 82 -6.80 6.44 -4.90
CA ASP A 82 -5.82 5.99 -5.89
C ASP A 82 -5.93 6.81 -7.19
N CYS A 83 -5.00 6.58 -8.12
CA CYS A 83 -4.88 7.24 -9.41
C CYS A 83 -6.07 7.02 -10.37
N ASP A 84 -6.93 6.03 -10.10
CA ASP A 84 -8.19 5.82 -10.80
C ASP A 84 -9.35 6.66 -10.24
N GLY A 85 -9.11 7.39 -9.15
CA GLY A 85 -10.09 8.23 -8.46
C GLY A 85 -11.02 7.45 -7.56
N LEU A 86 -10.73 6.18 -7.27
CA LEU A 86 -11.50 5.35 -6.35
C LEU A 86 -10.89 5.38 -4.94
N ASP A 87 -11.77 5.22 -3.96
CA ASP A 87 -11.40 5.11 -2.56
C ASP A 87 -10.94 3.68 -2.27
N HIS A 88 -9.71 3.54 -1.80
CA HIS A 88 -9.17 2.29 -1.30
C HIS A 88 -8.96 2.37 0.21
N LEU A 89 -9.26 1.29 0.92
CA LEU A 89 -8.89 1.17 2.32
C LEU A 89 -7.45 0.69 2.45
N VAL A 90 -6.71 1.34 3.34
CA VAL A 90 -5.40 0.89 3.80
C VAL A 90 -5.54 0.47 5.24
N PHE A 91 -5.23 -0.78 5.54
CA PHE A 91 -5.30 -1.35 6.88
C PHE A 91 -3.95 -1.28 7.57
N TRP A 92 -3.97 -0.94 8.85
CA TRP A 92 -2.80 -0.66 9.67
C TRP A 92 -2.72 -1.61 10.87
N PRO A 93 -1.50 -1.95 11.31
CA PRO A 93 -1.31 -2.63 12.58
C PRO A 93 -1.93 -1.84 13.74
N GLU A 94 -2.46 -2.55 14.73
CA GLU A 94 -3.18 -1.99 15.87
C GLU A 94 -2.41 -0.90 16.61
N LYS A 95 -1.07 -0.99 16.63
CA LYS A 95 -0.18 0.01 17.25
C LYS A 95 -0.33 1.43 16.70
N TYR A 96 -0.94 1.61 15.53
CA TYR A 96 -1.19 2.92 14.91
C TYR A 96 -2.59 3.47 15.15
N ARG A 97 -3.42 2.80 15.95
CA ARG A 97 -4.75 3.30 16.33
C ARG A 97 -4.66 4.69 16.93
N GLY A 98 -5.58 5.58 16.54
CA GLY A 98 -5.63 6.97 17.00
C GLY A 98 -4.79 7.94 16.17
N HIS A 99 -4.07 7.47 15.16
CA HIS A 99 -3.27 8.30 14.25
C HIS A 99 -3.85 8.39 12.83
N GLU A 100 -5.05 7.86 12.59
CA GLU A 100 -5.67 7.69 11.28
C GLU A 100 -5.75 9.02 10.51
N THR A 101 -6.19 10.10 11.17
CA THR A 101 -6.30 11.43 10.55
C THR A 101 -4.95 12.02 10.16
N GLU A 102 -3.89 11.80 10.94
CA GLU A 102 -2.54 12.27 10.61
C GLU A 102 -1.94 11.47 9.46
N ILE A 103 -2.21 10.18 9.43
CA ILE A 103 -1.79 9.26 8.37
C ILE A 103 -2.45 9.64 7.05
N GLU A 104 -3.78 9.82 7.02
CA GLU A 104 -4.53 10.25 5.83
C GLU A 104 -4.03 11.58 5.28
N ALA A 105 -3.66 12.51 6.17
CA ALA A 105 -3.10 13.80 5.79
C ALA A 105 -1.62 13.74 5.34
N LEU A 106 -0.98 12.56 5.39
CA LEU A 106 0.45 12.35 5.18
C LEU A 106 1.31 13.26 6.10
N LYS A 107 0.84 13.49 7.33
CA LYS A 107 1.51 14.30 8.36
C LYS A 107 2.04 13.45 9.52
N PHE A 108 1.73 12.17 9.52
CA PHE A 108 2.19 11.26 10.56
C PHE A 108 3.67 10.91 10.37
N ASP A 109 4.51 11.26 11.34
CA ASP A 109 5.94 10.96 11.33
C ASP A 109 6.28 9.65 12.06
N GLY A 110 5.30 8.98 12.67
CA GLY A 110 5.52 7.72 13.42
C GLY A 110 5.68 6.47 12.54
N TYR A 111 5.46 6.58 11.23
CA TYR A 111 5.75 5.52 10.25
C TYR A 111 6.63 6.09 9.14
N THR A 112 7.91 5.70 9.12
CA THR A 112 8.92 6.23 8.18
C THR A 112 9.38 5.20 7.14
N GLU A 113 8.84 3.99 7.20
CA GLU A 113 9.26 2.89 6.35
C GLU A 113 8.61 2.98 4.96
N TYR A 114 9.27 2.39 3.97
CA TYR A 114 8.72 2.12 2.65
C TYR A 114 9.34 0.84 2.11
N ARG A 115 8.55 0.08 1.35
CA ARG A 115 8.99 -1.17 0.75
C ARG A 115 9.42 -0.97 -0.69
N GLN A 116 10.26 -1.86 -1.18
CA GLN A 116 10.59 -1.95 -2.59
C GLN A 116 9.68 -3.00 -3.23
N SER A 117 9.21 -2.74 -4.45
CA SER A 117 8.63 -3.79 -5.27
C SER A 117 9.70 -4.85 -5.47
N GLY A 118 9.45 -6.08 -5.02
CA GLY A 118 10.32 -7.21 -5.37
C GLY A 118 10.44 -7.32 -6.89
N GLN A 119 11.52 -7.93 -7.41
CA GLN A 119 11.55 -8.30 -8.83
C GLN A 119 10.55 -9.43 -9.09
N LYS A 120 9.93 -9.43 -10.26
CA LYS A 120 8.89 -10.42 -10.66
C LYS A 120 9.37 -11.86 -10.56
N ASP A 121 10.68 -12.04 -10.61
CA ASP A 121 11.36 -13.32 -10.63
C ASP A 121 11.77 -13.82 -9.22
N ASP A 122 11.63 -13.00 -8.17
CA ASP A 122 12.07 -13.33 -6.80
C ASP A 122 10.93 -13.79 -5.87
N MET A 123 9.66 -13.76 -6.30
CA MET A 123 8.50 -14.15 -5.48
C MET A 123 7.69 -15.27 -6.14
N GLU A 124 8.06 -16.53 -5.83
CA GLU A 124 7.44 -17.77 -6.36
C GLU A 124 5.92 -17.89 -6.07
N ASP A 125 5.37 -17.16 -5.10
CA ASP A 125 3.96 -17.21 -4.68
C ASP A 125 3.03 -16.29 -5.51
N GLY A 126 3.59 -15.58 -6.49
CA GLY A 126 2.86 -14.64 -7.34
C GLY A 126 2.22 -13.48 -6.56
N THR A 127 2.63 -13.20 -5.32
CA THR A 127 2.19 -12.03 -4.51
C THR A 127 2.94 -10.76 -4.90
N PHE A 128 3.13 -10.60 -6.20
CA PHE A 128 3.69 -9.40 -6.77
C PHE A 128 2.84 -8.21 -6.33
N ARG A 129 3.42 -7.29 -5.54
CA ARG A 129 2.76 -6.03 -5.27
C ARG A 129 2.78 -5.22 -6.55
N SER A 130 1.64 -5.18 -7.21
CA SER A 130 1.35 -4.21 -8.25
C SER A 130 1.56 -2.81 -7.70
N ILE A 131 1.77 -1.85 -8.59
CA ILE A 131 1.81 -0.43 -8.25
C ILE A 131 0.57 -0.01 -7.44
N ALA A 132 -0.59 -0.64 -7.69
CA ALA A 132 -1.85 -0.42 -6.96
C ALA A 132 -1.82 -0.89 -5.50
N ASP A 133 -0.82 -1.69 -5.10
CA ASP A 133 -0.73 -2.29 -3.77
C ASP A 133 0.15 -1.47 -2.80
N PHE A 134 0.62 -0.29 -3.23
CA PHE A 134 1.45 0.59 -2.43
C PHE A 134 0.61 1.63 -1.67
N PRO A 135 0.67 1.63 -0.33
CA PRO A 135 0.12 2.70 0.48
C PRO A 135 0.78 4.05 0.14
N GLN A 136 0.00 5.12 -0.02
CA GLN A 136 0.51 6.45 -0.37
C GLN A 136 1.55 6.97 0.61
N ILE A 137 1.44 6.60 1.89
CA ILE A 137 2.41 6.94 2.93
C ILE A 137 3.80 6.34 2.68
N GLU A 138 3.90 5.15 2.07
CA GLU A 138 5.19 4.57 1.72
C GLU A 138 5.82 5.30 0.54
N VAL A 139 5.01 5.66 -0.44
CA VAL A 139 5.46 6.50 -1.57
C VAL A 139 5.93 7.87 -1.05
N PHE A 140 5.22 8.43 -0.08
CA PHE A 140 5.56 9.69 0.57
C PHE A 140 6.88 9.59 1.35
N ASN A 141 7.07 8.51 2.11
CA ASN A 141 8.32 8.24 2.82
C ASN A 141 9.50 8.03 1.88
N ALA A 142 9.31 7.32 0.77
CA ALA A 142 10.35 7.18 -0.25
C ALA A 142 10.74 8.55 -0.85
N MET A 143 9.78 9.45 -1.09
CA MET A 143 10.09 10.82 -1.52
C MET A 143 10.84 11.63 -0.45
N LYS A 144 10.45 11.48 0.82
CA LYS A 144 11.17 12.12 1.94
C LYS A 144 12.62 11.65 1.98
N ASP A 145 12.85 10.35 1.83
CA ASP A 145 14.18 9.76 1.82
C ASP A 145 15.04 10.30 0.66
N VAL A 146 14.51 10.29 -0.56
CA VAL A 146 15.18 10.85 -1.75
C VAL A 146 15.52 12.34 -1.58
N LEU A 147 14.67 13.12 -0.90
CA LEU A 147 14.89 14.54 -0.64
C LEU A 147 15.78 14.81 0.58
N SER A 148 16.05 13.80 1.41
CA SER A 148 16.82 13.94 2.66
C SER A 148 18.30 14.25 2.41
N ASP A 149 18.81 13.93 1.21
CA ASP A 149 20.14 14.28 0.70
C ASP A 149 20.39 15.80 0.57
N GLY A 150 19.40 16.64 0.89
CA GLY A 150 19.53 18.08 1.05
C GLY A 150 19.61 18.87 -0.25
N LYS A 151 19.64 18.21 -1.40
CA LYS A 151 19.64 18.84 -2.71
C LYS A 151 18.20 19.00 -3.22
N PRO A 152 17.76 20.23 -3.55
CA PRO A 152 16.50 20.42 -4.24
C PRO A 152 16.52 19.71 -5.60
N LEU A 153 15.53 18.88 -5.87
CA LEU A 153 15.41 18.13 -7.12
C LEU A 153 14.35 18.75 -8.03
N LYS A 154 14.52 18.66 -9.35
CA LYS A 154 13.40 18.97 -10.25
C LYS A 154 12.32 17.91 -10.09
N ARG A 155 11.09 18.27 -10.45
CA ARG A 155 9.94 17.35 -10.39
C ARG A 155 10.22 16.01 -11.05
N GLU A 156 10.66 15.99 -12.31
CA GLU A 156 10.89 14.72 -13.02
C GLU A 156 12.02 13.89 -12.40
N ASP A 157 13.06 14.54 -11.87
CA ASP A 157 14.17 13.86 -11.19
C ASP A 157 13.66 13.18 -9.91
N LEU A 158 12.91 13.91 -9.07
CA LEU A 158 12.30 13.35 -7.85
C LEU A 158 11.40 12.15 -8.17
N LEU A 159 10.53 12.25 -9.19
CA LEU A 159 9.67 11.14 -9.61
C LEU A 159 10.49 9.95 -10.14
N THR A 160 11.68 10.18 -10.70
CA THR A 160 12.58 9.11 -11.19
C THR A 160 13.26 8.41 -10.03
N GLU A 161 13.91 9.17 -9.16
CA GLU A 161 14.63 8.63 -8.02
C GLU A 161 13.69 7.92 -7.05
N THR A 162 12.48 8.45 -6.81
CA THR A 162 11.48 7.78 -5.98
C THR A 162 11.03 6.46 -6.61
N ASN A 163 10.82 6.43 -7.93
CA ASN A 163 10.45 5.19 -8.64
C ASN A 163 11.54 4.12 -8.53
N HIS A 164 12.82 4.51 -8.61
CA HIS A 164 13.94 3.61 -8.38
C HIS A 164 14.04 3.15 -6.93
N ALA A 165 13.85 4.06 -5.96
CA ALA A 165 13.86 3.74 -4.54
C ALA A 165 12.77 2.70 -4.18
N LEU A 166 11.62 2.78 -4.85
CA LEU A 166 10.52 1.81 -4.75
C LEU A 166 10.74 0.54 -5.58
N GLY A 167 11.86 0.36 -6.28
CA GLY A 167 12.21 -0.88 -6.99
C GLY A 167 11.60 -1.05 -8.39
N PHE A 168 10.93 -0.04 -8.94
CA PHE A 168 10.31 -0.15 -10.27
C PHE A 168 11.31 0.16 -11.39
N THR A 169 11.45 -0.77 -12.34
CA THR A 169 12.35 -0.61 -13.51
C THR A 169 11.76 0.22 -14.65
N VAL A 170 10.43 0.29 -14.76
CA VAL A 170 9.73 1.07 -15.80
C VAL A 170 8.69 1.96 -15.15
N LYS A 171 8.71 3.27 -15.48
CA LYS A 171 7.65 4.20 -15.13
C LYS A 171 6.39 3.89 -15.95
N GLY A 172 5.58 2.95 -15.48
CA GLY A 172 4.22 2.76 -15.97
C GLY A 172 3.37 4.01 -15.73
N ARG A 173 2.31 4.20 -16.52
CA ARG A 173 1.37 5.34 -16.35
C ARG A 173 0.81 5.42 -14.93
N GLN A 174 0.51 4.27 -14.32
CA GLN A 174 -0.14 4.19 -13.01
C GLN A 174 0.79 4.63 -11.87
N ILE A 175 2.07 4.21 -11.90
CA ILE A 175 3.04 4.63 -10.86
C ILE A 175 3.32 6.11 -10.97
N ARG A 176 3.39 6.64 -12.19
CA ARG A 176 3.55 8.08 -12.40
C ARG A 176 2.39 8.87 -11.78
N LEU A 177 1.15 8.46 -12.00
CA LEU A 177 -0.02 9.13 -11.41
C LEU A 177 0.00 9.08 -9.88
N THR A 178 0.37 7.93 -9.30
CA THR A 178 0.50 7.76 -7.85
C THR A 178 1.57 8.70 -7.28
N LEU A 179 2.76 8.71 -7.88
CA LEU A 179 3.85 9.61 -7.49
C LEU A 179 3.45 11.09 -7.61
N GLU A 180 2.75 11.47 -8.67
CA GLU A 180 2.28 12.85 -8.85
C GLU A 180 1.22 13.25 -7.81
N SER A 181 0.30 12.34 -7.48
CA SER A 181 -0.72 12.53 -6.45
C SER A 181 -0.10 12.74 -5.08
N VAL A 182 0.81 11.85 -4.68
CA VAL A 182 1.51 11.92 -3.39
C VAL A 182 2.40 13.16 -3.28
N LEU A 183 3.09 13.53 -4.36
CA LEU A 183 3.86 14.77 -4.39
C LEU A 183 2.97 16.00 -4.18
N LYS A 184 1.81 16.04 -4.84
CA LYS A 184 0.84 17.13 -4.66
C LYS A 184 0.35 17.20 -3.22
N ALA A 185 0.00 16.06 -2.62
CA ALA A 185 -0.42 15.96 -1.23
C ALA A 185 0.69 16.45 -0.27
N GLY A 186 1.94 16.05 -0.50
CA GLY A 186 3.08 16.49 0.30
C GLY A 186 3.43 17.98 0.18
N ILE A 187 3.18 18.58 -0.99
CA ILE A 187 3.26 20.04 -1.15
C ILE A 187 2.12 20.72 -0.40
N SER A 188 0.89 20.21 -0.55
CA SER A 188 -0.31 20.76 0.09
C SER A 188 -0.25 20.70 1.62
N ASN A 189 0.32 19.63 2.19
CA ASN A 189 0.46 19.48 3.63
C ASN A 189 1.67 20.23 4.22
N GLY A 190 2.53 20.79 3.35
CA GLY A 190 3.66 21.62 3.71
C GLY A 190 4.95 20.86 4.03
N THR A 191 5.00 19.55 3.81
CA THR A 191 6.22 18.75 3.99
C THR A 191 7.23 18.98 2.85
N PHE A 192 6.74 19.14 1.63
CA PHE A 192 7.55 19.46 0.46
C PHE A 192 7.40 20.92 0.07
N VAL A 193 8.53 21.60 -0.15
CA VAL A 193 8.56 23.01 -0.55
C VAL A 193 8.89 23.11 -2.04
N TYR A 194 7.95 23.62 -2.83
CA TYR A 194 8.15 23.87 -4.26
C TYR A 194 8.67 25.29 -4.54
N ASN A 195 9.87 25.39 -5.10
CA ASN A 195 10.45 26.64 -5.56
C ASN A 195 10.10 26.90 -7.03
N ARG A 196 9.15 27.82 -7.26
CA ARG A 196 8.68 28.20 -8.60
C ARG A 196 9.76 28.78 -9.52
N ARG A 197 10.82 29.40 -8.99
CA ARG A 197 11.88 30.03 -9.79
C ARG A 197 12.85 29.01 -10.38
N GLY A 198 13.12 27.93 -9.64
CA GLY A 198 14.01 26.85 -10.07
C GLY A 198 13.29 25.60 -10.59
N GLY A 199 11.96 25.52 -10.41
CA GLY A 199 11.20 24.30 -10.66
C GLY A 199 11.64 23.14 -9.78
N THR A 200 12.20 23.44 -8.61
CA THR A 200 12.78 22.45 -7.69
C THR A 200 11.92 22.24 -6.46
N ILE A 201 12.06 21.06 -5.88
CA ILE A 201 11.32 20.57 -4.71
C ILE A 201 12.37 20.18 -3.68
N ARG A 202 12.14 20.55 -2.42
CA ARG A 202 12.97 20.14 -1.28
C ARG A 202 12.10 19.73 -0.10
N LEU A 203 12.68 18.98 0.82
CA LEU A 203 12.09 18.78 2.13
C LEU A 203 12.08 20.12 2.90
N ARG A 204 11.02 20.37 3.68
CA ARG A 204 10.82 21.62 4.43
C ARG A 204 11.97 21.92 5.38
#